data_AF-A0A7C7M7X9-F1
#
_entry.id   AF-A0A7C7M7X9-F1
#
_cell.length_a   1.000
_cell.length_b   1.000
_cell.length_c   1.000
_cell.angle_alpha   90.00
_cell.angle_beta   90.00
_cell.angle_gamma   90.00
#
_symmetry.space_group_name_H-M   'P 1'
#
loop_
_entity.id
_entity.type
_entity.pdbx_description
1 polymer ?
#
loop_
_entity_poly.entity_id
_entity_poly.type
_entity_poly.pdbx_seq_one_letter_code
_entity_poly.pdbx_strand_id
1 'polypeptide(L)'
;MRVIRIAEVDIVPIDTATPIPGWTGGPVRRTRQPLLPEGASKHFNSSIVNFEKGATTGWHVHKSDQILVITSGVGMVANENEEQEVTVGDVVHILEGENHWHGAKKESYMSHITITAAE
;
A
#
# COMPACT_ATOMS: atom_id res chain seq x y z
N MET A 1 -7.39 3.90 25.10
CA MET A 1 -8.08 3.10 24.06
C MET A 1 -8.90 4.06 23.21
N ARG A 2 -8.76 4.00 21.89
CA ARG A 2 -9.47 4.87 20.94
C ARG A 2 -10.09 4.01 19.86
N VAL A 3 -11.35 4.24 19.55
CA VAL A 3 -12.03 3.68 18.37
C VAL A 3 -12.03 4.76 17.29
N ILE A 4 -11.61 4.41 16.08
CA ILE A 4 -11.69 5.28 14.91
C ILE A 4 -12.54 4.60 13.84
N ARG A 5 -13.18 5.39 12.99
CA ARG A 5 -13.85 4.92 11.79
C ARG A 5 -13.01 5.32 10.59
N ILE A 6 -12.73 4.39 9.69
CA ILE A 6 -11.91 4.65 8.49
C ILE A 6 -12.49 5.81 7.66
N ALA A 7 -13.82 5.88 7.55
CA ALA A 7 -14.51 6.95 6.82
C ALA A 7 -14.30 8.37 7.41
N GLU A 8 -13.79 8.46 8.65
CA GLU A 8 -13.52 9.73 9.35
C GLU A 8 -12.02 10.05 9.42
N VAL A 9 -11.15 9.22 8.81
CA VAL A 9 -9.71 9.47 8.75
C VAL A 9 -9.37 10.23 7.47
N ASP A 10 -8.66 11.35 7.61
CA ASP A 10 -8.25 12.20 6.51
C ASP A 10 -7.51 11.44 5.41
N ILE A 11 -7.94 11.67 4.17
CA ILE A 11 -7.30 11.14 2.97
C ILE A 11 -6.28 12.16 2.50
N VAL A 12 -5.00 11.83 2.66
CA VAL A 12 -3.88 12.71 2.31
C VAL A 12 -3.23 12.23 1.00
N PRO A 13 -3.00 13.08 -0.01
CA PRO A 13 -2.26 12.72 -1.20
C PRO A 13 -0.85 12.19 -0.86
N ILE A 14 -0.36 11.23 -1.65
CA ILE A 14 1.04 10.80 -1.64
C ILE A 14 1.63 11.21 -2.98
N ASP A 15 2.69 12.02 -2.95
CA ASP A 15 3.33 12.55 -4.18
C ASP A 15 4.08 11.49 -4.99
N THR A 16 4.27 10.29 -4.44
CA THR A 16 4.98 9.18 -5.07
C THR A 16 4.01 8.09 -5.55
N ALA A 17 3.80 8.04 -6.86
CA ALA A 17 3.09 6.95 -7.52
C ALA A 17 3.78 6.62 -8.85
N THR A 18 3.97 5.32 -9.12
CA THR A 18 4.54 4.83 -10.37
C THR A 18 3.45 4.14 -11.18
N PRO A 19 3.35 4.39 -12.50
CA PRO A 19 2.43 3.62 -13.34
C PRO A 19 2.84 2.14 -13.44
N ILE A 20 1.87 1.24 -13.35
CA ILE A 20 2.06 -0.19 -13.61
C ILE A 20 2.56 -0.40 -15.05
N PRO A 21 3.40 -1.43 -15.34
CA PRO A 21 3.93 -1.66 -16.68
C PRO A 21 2.86 -1.69 -17.78
N GLY A 22 3.08 -0.91 -18.84
CA GLY A 22 2.16 -0.76 -19.97
C GLY A 22 0.89 0.02 -19.66
N TRP A 23 0.89 0.89 -18.65
CA TRP A 23 -0.16 1.87 -18.41
C TRP A 23 -0.16 2.98 -19.46
N THR A 24 -1.34 3.33 -19.98
CA THR A 24 -1.53 4.39 -20.98
C THR A 24 -2.57 5.44 -20.55
N GLY A 25 -3.15 5.30 -19.35
CA GLY A 25 -4.25 6.15 -18.86
C GLY A 25 -3.82 7.48 -18.24
N GLY A 26 -2.58 7.94 -18.46
CA GLY A 26 -2.07 9.23 -17.96
C GLY A 26 -1.49 9.19 -16.55
N PRO A 27 -1.49 10.31 -15.80
CA PRO A 27 -0.95 10.36 -14.44
C PRO A 27 -1.70 9.42 -13.49
N VAL A 28 -0.95 8.79 -12.59
CA VAL A 28 -1.49 7.90 -11.54
C VAL A 28 -1.34 8.55 -10.18
N ARG A 29 -2.22 8.22 -9.22
CA ARG A 29 -2.20 8.81 -7.88
C ARG A 29 -2.38 7.78 -6.79
N ARG A 30 -1.87 8.13 -5.62
CA ARG A 30 -2.05 7.40 -4.36
C ARG A 30 -2.47 8.35 -3.26
N THR A 31 -3.20 7.82 -2.30
CA THR A 31 -3.53 8.53 -1.06
C THR A 31 -3.25 7.66 0.15
N ARG A 32 -3.09 8.29 1.32
CA ARG A 32 -2.85 7.65 2.61
C ARG A 32 -3.86 8.13 3.63
N GLN A 33 -4.32 7.22 4.47
CA GLN A 33 -5.10 7.51 5.67
C GLN A 33 -4.34 6.97 6.88
N PRO A 34 -3.73 7.84 7.71
CA PRO A 34 -2.96 7.39 8.87
C PRO A 34 -3.89 6.77 9.93
N LEU A 35 -3.70 5.49 10.24
CA LEU A 35 -4.48 4.78 11.28
C LEU A 35 -3.93 5.04 12.68
N LEU A 36 -2.65 5.44 12.76
CA LEU A 36 -2.03 5.98 13.97
C LEU A 36 -1.55 7.41 13.69
N PRO A 37 -1.69 8.33 14.66
CA PRO A 37 -1.00 9.60 14.57
C PRO A 37 0.52 9.37 14.45
N GLU A 38 1.19 10.26 13.72
CA GLU A 38 2.65 10.22 13.59
C GLU A 38 3.32 10.26 14.98
N GLY A 39 4.29 9.37 15.20
CA GLY A 39 4.99 9.23 16.48
C GLY A 39 4.16 8.65 17.64
N ALA A 40 2.89 8.27 17.42
CA ALA A 40 2.06 7.69 18.49
C ALA A 40 2.56 6.31 18.97
N SER A 41 3.32 5.61 18.13
CA SER A 41 3.96 4.33 18.46
C SER A 41 5.44 4.41 18.13
N LYS A 42 6.27 3.93 19.06
CA LYS A 42 7.72 3.76 18.86
C LYS A 42 8.08 2.41 18.22
N HIS A 43 7.08 1.61 17.87
CA HIS A 43 7.27 0.21 17.46
C HIS A 43 6.81 -0.05 16.03
N PHE A 44 5.71 0.58 15.61
CA PHE A 44 5.15 0.34 14.29
C PHE A 44 4.39 1.55 13.77
N ASN A 45 4.31 1.64 12.46
CA ASN A 45 3.41 2.54 11.75
C ASN A 45 2.27 1.74 11.13
N SER A 46 1.11 2.38 10.98
CA SER A 46 0.02 1.78 10.20
C SER A 46 -0.82 2.83 9.49
N SER A 47 -1.22 2.51 8.27
CA SER A 47 -2.02 3.37 7.42
C SER A 47 -2.85 2.53 6.45
N ILE A 48 -3.92 3.11 5.92
CA ILE A 48 -4.52 2.64 4.68
C ILE A 48 -3.84 3.38 3.54
N VAL A 49 -3.42 2.64 2.51
CA VAL A 49 -2.93 3.23 1.25
C VAL A 49 -3.94 2.88 0.17
N ASN A 50 -4.39 3.89 -0.57
CA ASN A 50 -5.32 3.73 -1.68
C ASN A 50 -4.59 4.02 -3.00
N PHE A 51 -4.78 3.14 -3.97
CA PHE A 51 -4.18 3.21 -5.30
C PHE A 51 -5.29 3.42 -6.33
N GLU A 52 -5.20 4.50 -7.10
CA GLU A 52 -6.00 4.66 -8.31
C GLU A 52 -5.59 3.61 -9.37
N LYS A 53 -6.41 3.46 -10.41
CA LYS A 53 -6.13 2.55 -11.52
C LYS A 53 -4.71 2.75 -12.07
N GLY A 54 -3.98 1.64 -12.16
CA GLY A 54 -2.60 1.61 -12.64
C GLY A 54 -1.56 2.24 -11.70
N ALA A 55 -1.92 2.74 -10.52
CA ALA A 55 -0.98 3.30 -9.57
C ALA A 55 -0.27 2.20 -8.77
N THR A 56 1.05 2.30 -8.61
CA THR A 56 1.88 1.42 -7.77
C THR A 56 2.87 2.22 -6.94
N THR A 57 3.56 1.54 -6.03
CA THR A 57 4.67 2.12 -5.25
C THR A 57 5.94 2.37 -6.08
N GLY A 58 6.10 1.65 -7.21
CA GLY A 58 7.42 1.40 -7.79
C GLY A 58 8.25 0.44 -6.92
N TRP A 59 9.39 0.01 -7.45
CA TRP A 59 10.33 -0.87 -6.75
C TRP A 59 10.97 -0.17 -5.55
N HIS A 60 10.95 -0.83 -4.39
CA HIS A 60 11.53 -0.33 -3.15
C HIS A 60 11.84 -1.45 -2.16
N VAL A 61 12.55 -1.10 -1.08
CA VAL A 61 12.94 -2.01 0.01
C VAL A 61 12.59 -1.33 1.34
N HIS A 62 12.18 -2.13 2.32
CA HIS A 62 12.03 -1.72 3.71
C HIS A 62 13.15 -2.30 4.58
N LYS A 63 13.58 -1.55 5.62
CA LYS A 63 14.51 -2.03 6.67
C LYS A 63 13.79 -2.79 7.80
N SER A 64 12.57 -3.24 7.52
CA SER A 64 11.76 -4.04 8.43
C SER A 64 10.78 -4.85 7.61
N ASP A 65 10.21 -5.87 8.23
CA ASP A 65 9.08 -6.58 7.65
C ASP A 65 7.89 -5.62 7.42
N GLN A 66 7.16 -5.87 6.34
CA GLN A 66 5.91 -5.21 6.01
C GLN A 66 4.80 -6.23 5.87
N ILE A 67 3.64 -5.91 6.46
CA ILE A 67 2.41 -6.68 6.29
C ILE A 67 1.40 -5.80 5.56
N LEU A 68 0.82 -6.33 4.48
CA LEU A 68 -0.29 -5.73 3.77
C LEU A 68 -1.55 -6.56 4.00
N VAL A 69 -2.67 -5.92 4.34
CA VAL A 69 -3.98 -6.56 4.42
C VAL A 69 -4.89 -5.87 3.41
N ILE A 70 -5.28 -6.59 2.35
CA ILE A 70 -6.08 -5.99 1.27
C ILE A 70 -7.52 -5.78 1.75
N THR A 71 -8.00 -4.55 1.64
CA THR A 71 -9.31 -4.12 2.16
C THR A 71 -10.31 -3.75 1.07
N SER A 72 -9.84 -3.44 -0.13
CA SER A 72 -10.73 -3.12 -1.25
C SER A 72 -10.08 -3.37 -2.61
N GLY A 73 -10.91 -3.73 -3.59
CA GLY A 73 -10.51 -3.85 -4.98
C GLY A 73 -9.59 -5.03 -5.26
N VAL A 74 -8.83 -4.91 -6.35
CA VAL A 74 -7.90 -5.94 -6.86
C VAL A 74 -6.60 -5.26 -7.26
N GLY A 75 -5.50 -5.79 -6.74
CA GLY A 75 -4.17 -5.26 -6.94
C GLY A 75 -3.18 -6.29 -7.45
N MET A 76 -1.92 -5.90 -7.38
CA MET A 76 -0.78 -6.72 -7.73
C MET A 76 0.32 -6.45 -6.71
N VAL A 77 1.03 -7.51 -6.34
CA VAL A 77 2.29 -7.43 -5.60
C VAL A 77 3.36 -8.16 -6.39
N ALA A 78 4.60 -7.70 -6.35
CA ALA A 78 5.69 -8.39 -7.00
C ALA A 78 6.99 -8.20 -6.25
N ASN A 79 7.83 -9.22 -6.28
CA ASN A 79 9.24 -9.16 -5.94
C ASN A 79 10.09 -9.52 -7.17
N GLU A 80 11.40 -9.70 -7.00
CA GLU A 80 12.29 -9.99 -8.12
C GLU A 80 12.04 -11.35 -8.79
N ASN A 81 11.29 -12.25 -8.15
CA ASN A 81 11.06 -13.62 -8.61
C ASN A 81 9.65 -13.84 -9.16
N GLU A 82 8.65 -13.15 -8.62
CA GLU A 82 7.25 -13.37 -8.97
C GLU A 82 6.39 -12.12 -8.88
N GLU A 83 5.23 -12.20 -9.55
CA GLU A 83 4.17 -11.19 -9.54
C GLU A 83 2.84 -11.91 -9.32
N GLN A 84 2.08 -11.48 -8.29
CA GLN A 84 0.87 -12.14 -7.83
C GLN A 84 -0.30 -11.16 -7.67
N GLU A 85 -1.46 -11.54 -8.21
CA GLU A 85 -2.71 -10.81 -8.01
C GLU A 85 -3.19 -10.97 -6.57
N VAL A 86 -3.70 -9.89 -5.99
CA VAL A 86 -4.26 -9.89 -4.64
C VAL A 86 -5.64 -9.24 -4.62
N THR A 87 -6.53 -9.73 -3.77
CA THR A 87 -7.90 -9.26 -3.59
C THR A 87 -8.27 -9.16 -2.10
N VAL A 88 -9.46 -8.64 -1.82
CA VAL A 88 -9.94 -8.40 -0.46
C VAL A 88 -9.84 -9.65 0.41
N GLY A 89 -9.19 -9.52 1.56
CA GLY A 89 -8.96 -10.61 2.51
C GLY A 89 -7.58 -11.25 2.41
N ASP A 90 -6.84 -11.03 1.32
CA ASP A 90 -5.47 -11.49 1.20
C ASP A 90 -4.55 -10.72 2.16
N VAL A 91 -3.55 -11.44 2.68
CA VAL A 91 -2.50 -10.90 3.54
C VAL A 91 -1.16 -11.19 2.90
N VAL A 92 -0.38 -10.14 2.64
CA VAL A 92 0.95 -10.23 2.02
C VAL A 92 1.99 -9.96 3.08
N HIS A 93 2.98 -10.85 3.19
CA HIS A 93 4.15 -10.68 4.04
C HIS A 93 5.34 -10.38 3.15
N ILE A 94 6.01 -9.27 3.42
CA ILE A 94 7.21 -8.84 2.72
C ILE A 94 8.30 -8.71 3.77
N LEU A 95 9.33 -9.52 3.69
CA LEU A 95 10.38 -9.55 4.72
C LEU A 95 11.37 -8.40 4.53
N GLU A 96 12.06 -8.04 5.61
CA GLU A 96 13.14 -7.06 5.57
C GLU A 96 14.12 -7.34 4.42
N GLY A 97 14.46 -6.29 3.67
CA GLY A 97 15.43 -6.40 2.57
C GLY A 97 14.86 -6.90 1.25
N GLU A 98 13.61 -7.40 1.22
CA GLU A 98 12.97 -7.84 -0.03
C GLU A 98 12.63 -6.65 -0.93
N ASN A 99 13.19 -6.63 -2.14
CA ASN A 99 12.88 -5.62 -3.15
C ASN A 99 11.55 -5.96 -3.83
N HIS A 100 10.60 -5.03 -3.75
CA HIS A 100 9.23 -5.31 -4.14
C HIS A 100 8.49 -4.05 -4.62
N TRP A 101 7.35 -4.25 -5.26
CA TRP A 101 6.36 -3.21 -5.48
C TRP A 101 4.96 -3.77 -5.27
N HIS A 102 4.02 -2.88 -5.00
CA HIS A 102 2.61 -3.24 -4.93
C HIS A 102 1.73 -2.08 -5.39
N GLY A 103 0.52 -2.40 -5.83
CA GLY A 103 -0.39 -1.38 -6.34
C GLY A 103 -1.65 -1.93 -6.96
N ALA A 104 -2.39 -1.05 -7.62
CA ALA A 104 -3.59 -1.38 -8.34
C ALA A 104 -3.29 -1.90 -9.76
N LYS A 105 -4.18 -2.75 -10.27
CA LYS A 105 -4.16 -3.17 -11.68
C LYS A 105 -4.58 -2.02 -12.60
N LYS A 106 -4.40 -2.18 -13.91
CA LYS A 106 -4.83 -1.20 -14.93
C LYS A 106 -6.33 -0.90 -14.87
N GLU A 107 -7.15 -1.92 -14.65
CA GLU A 107 -8.61 -1.79 -14.72
C GLU A 107 -9.31 -1.68 -13.36
N SER A 108 -8.56 -1.81 -12.26
CA SER A 108 -9.08 -1.85 -10.90
C SER A 108 -8.39 -0.83 -10.01
N TYR A 109 -9.05 -0.42 -8.94
CA TYR A 109 -8.42 0.24 -7.80
C TYR A 109 -8.01 -0.81 -6.78
N MET A 110 -7.17 -0.43 -5.82
CA MET A 110 -6.84 -1.28 -4.67
C MET A 110 -6.58 -0.44 -3.43
N SER A 111 -7.02 -0.94 -2.28
CA SER A 111 -6.66 -0.38 -0.98
C SER A 111 -6.17 -1.49 -0.06
N HIS A 112 -5.16 -1.19 0.76
CA HIS A 112 -4.70 -2.08 1.81
C HIS A 112 -4.39 -1.33 3.09
N ILE A 113 -4.49 -2.01 4.22
CA ILE A 113 -3.81 -1.62 5.45
C ILE A 113 -2.35 -2.05 5.31
N THR A 114 -1.41 -1.18 5.66
CA THR A 114 0.01 -1.52 5.80
C THR A 114 0.43 -1.42 7.25
N ILE A 115 1.33 -2.31 7.65
CA ILE A 115 2.01 -2.29 8.95
C ILE A 115 3.49 -2.47 8.68
N THR A 116 4.30 -1.58 9.21
CA THR A 116 5.78 -1.64 9.17
C THR A 116 6.33 -1.31 10.55
N ALA A 117 7.57 -1.66 10.83
CA ALA A 117 8.23 -1.14 12.03
C ALA A 117 8.30 0.40 11.99
N ALA A 118 8.39 1.01 13.18
CA ALA A 118 8.76 2.41 13.28
C ALA A 118 10.28 2.52 13.09
N GLU A 119 10.70 3.43 12.21
CA GLU A 119 12.11 3.85 12.06
C GLU A 119 12.41 5.06 12.95
#